data_AF-A0A2V9BCF4-F1
#
_entry.id   AF-A0A2V9BCF4-F1
#
_cell.length_a   1.000
_cell.length_b   1.000
_cell.length_c   1.000
_cell.angle_alpha   90.00
_cell.angle_beta   90.00
_cell.angle_gamma   90.00
#
_symmetry.space_group_name_H-M   'P 1'
#
loop_
_entity.id
_entity.type
_entity.pdbx_description
1 polymer ?
#
loop_
_entity_poly.entity_id
_entity_poly.type
_entity_poly.pdbx_seq_one_letter_code
_entity_poly.pdbx_strand_id
1 'polypeptide(L)'
;IVRHSSPLITIGGGTVLDPLPRRPRAREASRGEFLLSMERGDKPEILAQLTQRSLFGLPQSEISARTGWTDPEIQETIRGIVDARRIRLIAAEPPILFASASFEELLKKISERVERFHKENPLQPGIPREELRANLARRLRPEIFRAALEELGLQKKLDVQGDVVKRAGSQISLLPDEAKAKDQIETAFASAGLAVPSVKEVLATVAVEARRSEKLLQLLLREKALHRVTPDLIFHRNALAELRTKLAAYKKANGERISVPAFKDLTGITRKYAIPLLEYLDRERVTRRQGDERVIL
;
A
#
# COMPACT_ATOMS: atom_id res chain seq x y z
N ILE A 1 11.46 -49.13 -5.10
CA ILE A 1 12.29 -50.19 -5.72
C ILE A 1 12.68 -49.70 -7.11
N VAL A 2 13.95 -49.79 -7.47
CA VAL A 2 14.47 -49.45 -8.81
C VAL A 2 14.68 -50.75 -9.58
N ARG A 3 14.13 -50.82 -10.79
CA ARG A 3 14.18 -52.01 -11.66
C ARG A 3 14.64 -51.62 -13.05
N HIS A 4 15.34 -52.53 -13.70
CA HIS A 4 15.63 -52.44 -15.12
C HIS A 4 14.33 -52.68 -15.90
N SER A 5 14.10 -51.92 -16.98
CA SER A 5 12.84 -51.95 -17.73
C SER A 5 12.69 -53.23 -18.55
N SER A 6 13.76 -53.73 -19.16
CA SER A 6 13.80 -55.05 -19.79
C SER A 6 15.25 -55.51 -20.04
N PRO A 7 15.70 -56.67 -19.56
CA PRO A 7 14.94 -57.64 -18.77
C PRO A 7 14.53 -57.10 -17.39
N LEU A 8 13.47 -57.66 -16.81
CA LEU A 8 12.91 -57.29 -15.51
C LEU A 8 13.85 -57.73 -14.38
N ILE A 9 14.84 -56.89 -14.07
CA ILE A 9 15.85 -57.14 -13.03
C ILE A 9 15.72 -56.08 -11.94
N THR A 10 15.67 -56.51 -10.67
CA THR A 10 15.72 -55.57 -9.54
C THR A 10 17.15 -55.07 -9.36
N ILE A 11 17.35 -53.76 -9.46
CA ILE A 11 18.65 -53.11 -9.31
C ILE A 11 18.88 -52.76 -7.83
N GLY A 12 17.85 -52.28 -7.14
CA GLY A 12 17.97 -51.91 -5.73
C GLY A 12 16.71 -51.32 -5.10
N GLY A 13 16.84 -50.98 -3.82
CA GLY A 13 15.84 -50.25 -3.03
C GLY A 13 16.20 -48.76 -2.89
N GLY A 14 15.28 -47.99 -2.32
CA GLY A 14 15.51 -46.58 -2.01
C GLY A 14 14.35 -45.99 -1.23
N THR A 15 14.64 -44.96 -0.45
CA THR A 15 13.67 -44.20 0.35
C THR A 15 13.50 -42.80 -0.24
N VAL A 16 12.27 -42.30 -0.26
CA VAL A 16 11.99 -40.94 -0.70
C VAL A 16 12.23 -39.99 0.46
N LEU A 17 13.26 -39.14 0.36
CA LEU A 17 13.62 -38.16 1.39
C LEU A 17 12.96 -36.79 1.19
N ASP A 18 12.70 -36.40 -0.07
CA ASP A 18 11.97 -35.18 -0.41
C ASP A 18 11.09 -35.45 -1.63
N PRO A 19 9.76 -35.58 -1.45
CA PRO A 19 8.84 -35.89 -2.55
C PRO A 19 8.54 -34.68 -3.44
N LEU A 20 8.87 -33.46 -2.99
CA LEU A 20 8.62 -32.21 -3.73
C LEU A 20 9.93 -31.44 -3.96
N PRO A 21 10.94 -32.06 -4.60
CA PRO A 21 12.25 -31.46 -4.73
C PRO A 21 12.19 -30.23 -5.62
N ARG A 22 12.79 -29.14 -5.15
CA ARG A 22 13.06 -27.99 -6.02
C ARG A 22 14.13 -28.40 -7.03
N ARG A 23 14.01 -27.89 -8.27
CA ARG A 23 15.02 -28.12 -9.31
C ARG A 23 16.37 -27.65 -8.76
N PRO A 24 17.34 -28.56 -8.54
CA PRO A 24 18.60 -28.19 -7.95
C PRO A 24 19.33 -27.21 -8.88
N ARG A 25 19.91 -26.17 -8.30
CA ARG A 25 20.92 -25.38 -9.03
C ARG A 25 22.18 -26.25 -9.11
N ALA A 26 22.90 -26.17 -10.23
CA ALA A 26 24.17 -26.89 -10.35
C ALA A 26 25.08 -26.46 -9.18
N ARG A 27 25.56 -27.43 -8.39
CA ARG A 27 26.41 -27.25 -7.20
C ARG A 27 25.75 -26.59 -5.98
N GLU A 28 24.48 -26.90 -5.68
CA GLU A 28 23.90 -26.55 -4.39
C GLU A 28 24.54 -27.38 -3.25
N ALA A 29 25.62 -26.86 -2.66
CA ALA A 29 26.41 -27.56 -1.63
C ALA A 29 25.57 -27.98 -0.42
N SER A 30 24.56 -27.20 -0.05
CA SER A 30 23.67 -27.47 1.09
C SER A 30 22.65 -28.60 0.84
N ARG A 31 22.57 -29.16 -0.38
CA ARG A 31 21.57 -30.19 -0.67
C ARG A 31 21.89 -31.53 -0.01
N GLY A 32 23.17 -31.88 0.13
CA GLY A 32 23.59 -33.10 0.84
C GLY A 32 23.18 -33.05 2.31
N GLU A 33 23.54 -31.97 2.99
CA GLU A 33 23.17 -31.72 4.39
C GLU A 33 21.66 -31.74 4.60
N PHE A 34 20.91 -31.08 3.71
CA PHE A 34 19.45 -31.12 3.74
C PHE A 34 18.91 -32.55 3.69
N LEU A 35 19.37 -33.36 2.73
CA LEU A 35 18.89 -34.73 2.58
C LEU A 35 19.30 -35.61 3.77
N LEU A 36 20.47 -35.39 4.35
CA LEU A 36 20.90 -36.08 5.57
C LEU A 36 20.02 -35.72 6.77
N SER A 37 19.66 -34.45 6.94
CA SER A 37 18.69 -34.05 7.98
C SER A 37 17.29 -34.61 7.70
N MET A 38 16.86 -34.73 6.43
CA MET A 38 15.58 -35.38 6.11
C MET A 38 15.59 -36.89 6.40
N GLU A 39 16.74 -37.55 6.30
CA GLU A 39 16.90 -38.99 6.58
C GLU A 39 17.03 -39.28 8.08
N ARG A 40 17.80 -38.46 8.80
CA ARG A 40 18.28 -38.78 10.16
C ARG A 40 17.83 -37.80 11.24
N GLY A 41 17.32 -36.64 10.84
CA GLY A 41 16.91 -35.59 11.77
C GLY A 41 15.61 -35.94 12.50
N ASP A 42 15.42 -35.33 13.66
CA ASP A 42 14.15 -35.37 14.36
C ASP A 42 13.12 -34.44 13.70
N LYS A 43 11.85 -34.50 14.15
CA LYS A 43 10.79 -33.67 13.57
C LYS A 43 11.13 -32.16 13.62
N PRO A 44 11.63 -31.59 14.73
CA PRO A 44 12.10 -30.20 14.76
C PRO A 44 13.17 -29.86 13.72
N GLU A 45 14.21 -30.70 13.57
CA GLU A 45 15.29 -30.49 12.60
C GLU A 45 14.76 -30.52 11.17
N ILE A 46 13.95 -31.53 10.84
CA ILE A 46 13.29 -31.67 9.53
C ILE A 46 12.47 -30.41 9.23
N LEU A 47 11.67 -29.93 10.18
CA LEU A 47 10.84 -28.75 9.99
C LEU A 47 11.67 -27.47 9.80
N ALA A 48 12.78 -27.32 10.53
CA ALA A 48 13.72 -26.21 10.38
C ALA A 48 14.38 -26.20 9.00
N GLN A 49 14.77 -27.37 8.50
CA GLN A 49 15.40 -27.53 7.20
C GLN A 49 14.42 -27.25 6.05
N LEU A 50 13.20 -27.77 6.15
CA LEU A 50 12.12 -27.47 5.20
C LEU A 50 11.82 -25.96 5.17
N THR A 51 11.75 -25.33 6.34
CA THR A 51 11.45 -23.90 6.44
C THR A 51 12.58 -23.04 5.86
N GLN A 52 13.84 -23.36 6.14
CA GLN A 52 15.02 -22.65 5.58
C GLN A 52 15.07 -22.71 4.05
N ARG A 53 14.58 -23.79 3.44
CA ARG A 53 14.56 -23.95 1.98
C ARG A 53 13.32 -23.35 1.33
N SER A 54 12.30 -22.99 2.10
CA SER A 54 11.10 -22.32 1.61
C SER A 54 11.34 -20.82 1.46
N LEU A 55 11.34 -20.33 0.21
CA LEU A 55 11.56 -18.90 -0.08
C LEU A 55 10.31 -18.04 0.12
N PHE A 56 9.13 -18.66 0.16
CA PHE A 56 7.85 -17.94 0.06
C PHE A 56 6.93 -18.18 1.28
N GLY A 57 7.45 -18.85 2.31
CA GLY A 57 6.65 -19.35 3.44
C GLY A 57 6.32 -20.82 3.26
N LEU A 58 6.42 -21.58 4.34
CA LEU A 58 6.10 -23.00 4.41
C LEU A 58 4.72 -23.16 5.07
N PRO A 59 3.63 -23.37 4.30
CA PRO A 59 2.30 -23.61 4.86
C PRO A 59 2.18 -25.04 5.40
N GLN A 60 1.24 -25.26 6.32
CA GLN A 60 0.92 -26.60 6.86
C GLN A 60 0.77 -27.67 5.77
N SER A 61 0.02 -27.37 4.70
CA SER A 61 -0.25 -28.31 3.62
C SER A 61 1.02 -28.81 2.92
N GLU A 62 2.06 -27.97 2.83
CA GLU A 62 3.34 -28.37 2.24
C GLU A 62 4.16 -29.21 3.21
N ILE A 63 4.07 -28.95 4.52
CA ILE A 63 4.68 -29.82 5.54
C ILE A 63 4.08 -31.22 5.42
N SER A 64 2.75 -31.34 5.48
CA SER A 64 2.05 -32.62 5.34
C SER A 64 2.41 -33.34 4.03
N ALA A 65 2.46 -32.62 2.90
CA ALA A 65 2.79 -33.21 1.61
C ALA A 65 4.25 -33.72 1.51
N ARG A 66 5.17 -33.11 2.27
CA ARG A 66 6.60 -33.47 2.25
C ARG A 66 6.96 -34.54 3.26
N THR A 67 6.29 -34.57 4.41
CA THR A 67 6.67 -35.44 5.54
C THR A 67 5.67 -36.56 5.81
N GLY A 68 4.42 -36.44 5.32
CA GLY A 68 3.34 -37.35 5.66
C GLY A 68 2.81 -37.19 7.10
N TRP A 69 3.23 -36.15 7.82
CA TRP A 69 2.78 -35.92 9.19
C TRP A 69 1.32 -35.47 9.26
N THR A 70 0.64 -35.90 10.31
CA THR A 70 -0.73 -35.50 10.64
C THR A 70 -0.74 -34.08 11.24
N ASP A 71 -1.90 -33.42 11.19
CA ASP A 71 -2.07 -32.08 11.74
C ASP A 71 -1.68 -31.98 13.23
N PRO A 72 -2.06 -32.93 14.12
CA PRO A 72 -1.62 -32.89 15.51
C PRO A 72 -0.10 -32.99 15.67
N GLU A 73 0.57 -33.83 14.88
CA GLU A 73 2.03 -33.98 14.92
C GLU A 73 2.74 -32.71 14.45
N ILE A 74 2.22 -32.04 13.43
CA ILE A 74 2.77 -30.75 12.94
C ILE A 74 2.61 -29.69 14.04
N GLN A 75 1.44 -29.58 14.64
CA GLN A 75 1.16 -28.60 15.70
C GLN A 75 2.00 -28.85 16.96
N GLU A 76 2.18 -30.12 17.35
CA GLU A 76 3.08 -30.50 18.44
C GLU A 76 4.53 -30.16 18.12
N THR A 77 4.99 -30.45 16.89
CA THR A 77 6.35 -30.12 16.45
C THR A 77 6.57 -28.60 16.46
N ILE A 78 5.61 -27.81 15.96
CA ILE A 78 5.69 -26.33 15.97
C ILE A 78 5.79 -25.81 17.41
N ARG A 79 4.98 -26.34 18.34
CA ARG A 79 5.03 -25.97 19.76
C ARG A 79 6.33 -26.38 20.45
N GLY A 80 6.90 -27.52 20.06
CA GLY A 80 8.15 -28.06 20.60
C GLY A 80 9.41 -27.37 20.06
N ILE A 81 9.30 -26.55 19.01
CA ILE A 81 10.42 -25.74 18.52
C ILE A 81 10.60 -24.55 19.46
N VAL A 82 11.44 -24.77 20.48
CA VAL A 82 11.89 -23.78 21.46
C VAL A 82 12.92 -22.81 20.85
N ASP A 83 13.49 -23.16 19.70
CA ASP A 83 14.59 -22.41 19.11
C ASP A 83 14.09 -21.33 18.14
N ALA A 84 13.55 -20.25 18.71
CA ALA A 84 13.06 -19.05 18.01
C ALA A 84 14.09 -18.43 17.01
N ARG A 85 15.35 -18.89 17.05
CA ARG A 85 16.45 -18.38 16.22
C ARG A 85 16.42 -18.85 14.77
N ARG A 86 15.76 -19.96 14.43
CA ARG A 86 15.79 -20.51 13.04
C ARG A 86 14.47 -20.39 12.29
N ILE A 87 13.33 -20.53 12.98
CA ILE A 87 12.00 -20.48 12.40
C ILE A 87 11.13 -19.47 13.14
N ARG A 88 10.27 -18.76 12.40
CA ARG A 88 9.19 -17.94 12.92
C ARG A 88 7.84 -18.50 12.47
N LEU A 89 6.88 -18.55 13.40
CA LEU A 89 5.47 -18.77 13.11
C LEU A 89 4.84 -17.44 12.69
N ILE A 90 4.42 -17.32 11.44
CA ILE A 90 3.89 -16.08 10.84
C ILE A 90 2.36 -16.00 10.97
N ALA A 91 1.70 -17.14 10.79
CA ALA A 91 0.26 -17.30 11.02
C ALA A 91 0.06 -18.59 11.80
N ALA A 92 -0.97 -18.67 12.64
CA ALA A 92 -1.27 -19.85 13.44
C ALA A 92 -2.37 -20.74 12.82
N GLU A 93 -3.30 -20.16 12.06
CA GLU A 93 -4.50 -20.84 11.57
C GLU A 93 -4.82 -20.47 10.10
N PRO A 94 -4.44 -21.30 9.11
CA PRO A 94 -3.49 -22.41 9.22
C PRO A 94 -2.05 -21.90 9.44
N PRO A 95 -1.16 -22.71 10.04
CA PRO A 95 0.20 -22.31 10.33
C PRO A 95 1.02 -22.08 9.07
N ILE A 96 1.76 -20.96 9.09
CA ILE A 96 2.72 -20.60 8.07
C ILE A 96 4.05 -20.35 8.77
N LEU A 97 5.06 -21.13 8.42
CA LEU A 97 6.41 -20.98 8.94
C LEU A 97 7.28 -20.19 7.97
N PHE A 98 8.21 -19.42 8.50
CA PHE A 98 9.19 -18.70 7.70
C PHE A 98 10.54 -18.67 8.40
N ALA A 99 11.63 -18.67 7.62
CA ALA A 99 12.97 -18.71 8.18
C ALA A 99 13.28 -17.37 8.88
N SER A 100 13.76 -17.42 10.13
CA SER A 100 14.03 -16.22 10.94
C SER A 100 15.00 -15.29 10.21
N ALA A 101 16.10 -15.82 9.65
CA ALA A 101 17.08 -15.02 8.92
C ALA A 101 16.48 -14.31 7.68
N SER A 102 15.62 -14.99 6.94
CA SER A 102 14.93 -14.40 5.77
C SER A 102 13.90 -13.35 6.18
N PHE A 103 13.27 -13.53 7.34
CA PHE A 103 12.37 -12.53 7.92
C PHE A 103 13.14 -11.26 8.32
N GLU A 104 14.25 -11.39 9.04
CA GLU A 104 15.11 -10.25 9.40
C GLU A 104 15.61 -9.49 8.17
N GLU A 105 16.01 -10.22 7.12
CA GLU A 105 16.40 -9.61 5.84
C GLU A 105 15.23 -8.84 5.20
N LEU A 106 14.01 -9.36 5.28
CA LEU A 106 12.80 -8.67 4.83
C LEU A 106 12.55 -7.39 5.64
N LEU A 107 12.67 -7.45 6.98
CA LEU A 107 12.52 -6.26 7.85
C LEU A 107 13.51 -5.15 7.46
N LYS A 108 14.76 -5.54 7.21
CA LYS A 108 15.82 -4.62 6.75
C LYS A 108 15.48 -4.02 5.39
N LYS A 109 15.11 -4.84 4.40
CA LYS A 109 14.75 -4.37 3.04
C LYS A 109 13.57 -3.42 3.05
N ILE A 110 12.54 -3.70 3.87
CA ILE A 110 11.39 -2.81 4.01
C ILE A 110 11.83 -1.47 4.59
N SER A 111 12.59 -1.48 5.69
CA SER A 111 13.06 -0.26 6.35
C SER A 111 13.90 0.61 5.39
N GLU A 112 14.89 0.01 4.71
CA GLU A 112 15.75 0.70 3.74
C GLU A 112 14.95 1.27 2.56
N ARG A 113 13.93 0.55 2.07
CA ARG A 113 13.08 1.04 0.99
C ARG A 113 12.25 2.23 1.42
N VAL A 114 11.67 2.20 2.63
CA VAL A 114 10.90 3.32 3.17
C VAL A 114 11.78 4.54 3.38
N GLU A 115 12.98 4.37 3.94
CA GLU A 115 13.93 5.48 4.10
C GLU A 115 14.33 6.11 2.76
N ARG A 116 14.66 5.26 1.77
CA ARG A 116 15.01 5.73 0.43
C ARG A 116 13.87 6.49 -0.22
N PHE A 117 12.65 6.00 -0.08
CA PHE A 117 11.48 6.68 -0.64
C PHE A 117 11.27 8.07 -0.05
N HIS A 118 11.43 8.24 1.27
CA HIS A 118 11.32 9.57 1.89
C HIS A 118 12.42 10.53 1.41
N LYS A 119 13.63 10.03 1.17
CA LYS A 119 14.72 10.83 0.58
C LYS A 119 14.42 11.26 -0.87
N GLU A 120 13.87 10.36 -1.67
CA GLU A 120 13.50 10.61 -3.08
C GLU A 120 12.20 11.41 -3.22
N ASN A 121 11.32 11.35 -2.22
CA ASN A 121 9.99 11.96 -2.24
C ASN A 121 9.64 12.69 -0.93
N PRO A 122 10.35 13.79 -0.57
CA PRO A 122 10.13 14.50 0.70
C PRO A 122 8.70 15.01 0.92
N LEU A 123 7.99 15.31 -0.17
CA LEU A 123 6.63 15.83 -0.19
C LEU A 123 5.54 14.74 -0.13
N GLN A 124 5.94 13.46 -0.17
CA GLN A 124 5.01 12.35 -0.07
C GLN A 124 4.90 11.86 1.38
N PRO A 125 3.71 11.41 1.82
CA PRO A 125 3.47 11.08 3.23
C PRO A 125 4.06 9.71 3.59
N GLY A 126 4.31 8.87 2.59
CA GLY A 126 4.80 7.50 2.70
C GLY A 126 4.51 6.71 1.43
N ILE A 127 4.88 5.43 1.43
CA ILE A 127 4.68 4.52 0.31
C ILE A 127 3.31 3.85 0.45
N PRO A 128 2.50 3.75 -0.62
CA PRO A 128 1.32 2.88 -0.61
C PRO A 128 1.70 1.43 -0.26
N ARG A 129 0.94 0.81 0.65
CA ARG A 129 1.22 -0.54 1.18
C ARG A 129 1.31 -1.58 0.07
N GLU A 130 0.39 -1.53 -0.90
CA GLU A 130 0.41 -2.45 -2.04
C GLU A 130 1.58 -2.20 -2.99
N GLU A 131 2.00 -0.95 -3.18
CA GLU A 131 3.20 -0.63 -3.95
C GLU A 131 4.44 -1.21 -3.26
N LEU A 132 4.56 -1.04 -1.94
CA LEU A 132 5.66 -1.57 -1.16
C LEU A 132 5.71 -3.11 -1.25
N ARG A 133 4.55 -3.77 -1.14
CA ARG A 133 4.41 -5.22 -1.28
C ARG A 133 4.79 -5.70 -2.68
N ALA A 134 4.30 -5.03 -3.73
CA ALA A 134 4.58 -5.38 -5.12
C ALA A 134 6.08 -5.29 -5.46
N ASN A 135 6.80 -4.36 -4.83
CA ASN A 135 8.24 -4.19 -5.03
C ASN A 135 9.07 -5.24 -4.26
N LEU A 136 8.75 -5.50 -2.99
CA LEU A 136 9.63 -6.27 -2.10
C LEU A 136 9.17 -7.71 -1.85
N ALA A 137 7.87 -7.96 -1.90
CA ALA A 137 7.24 -9.16 -1.37
C ALA A 137 6.24 -9.80 -2.36
N ARG A 138 6.32 -9.48 -3.67
CA ARG A 138 5.36 -9.96 -4.68
C ARG A 138 5.15 -11.47 -4.69
N ARG A 139 6.21 -12.23 -4.43
CA ARG A 139 6.19 -13.71 -4.42
C ARG A 139 5.98 -14.30 -3.03
N LEU A 140 6.05 -13.47 -1.98
CA LEU A 140 5.81 -13.92 -0.61
C LEU A 140 4.31 -14.03 -0.38
N ARG A 141 3.95 -14.92 0.54
CA ARG A 141 2.59 -14.97 1.09
C ARG A 141 2.23 -13.63 1.77
N PRO A 142 1.00 -13.12 1.60
CA PRO A 142 0.58 -11.83 2.18
C PRO A 142 0.76 -11.73 3.70
N GLU A 143 0.60 -12.84 4.41
CA GLU A 143 0.75 -12.96 5.86
C GLU A 143 2.17 -12.60 6.32
N ILE A 144 3.19 -13.00 5.54
CA ILE A 144 4.60 -12.71 5.84
C ILE A 144 4.86 -11.21 5.75
N PHE A 145 4.36 -10.57 4.70
CA PHE A 145 4.53 -9.13 4.53
C PHE A 145 3.78 -8.35 5.62
N ARG A 146 2.57 -8.80 5.98
CA ARG A 146 1.78 -8.20 7.05
C ARG A 146 2.49 -8.30 8.40
N ALA A 147 2.95 -9.49 8.78
CA ALA A 147 3.71 -9.72 10.01
C ALA A 147 4.99 -8.87 10.05
N ALA A 148 5.67 -8.70 8.91
CA ALA A 148 6.85 -7.83 8.83
C ALA A 148 6.53 -6.35 9.09
N LEU A 149 5.41 -5.85 8.58
CA LEU A 149 4.96 -4.47 8.85
C LEU A 149 4.53 -4.29 10.31
N GLU A 150 3.82 -5.27 10.87
CA GLU A 150 3.41 -5.27 12.28
C GLU A 150 4.62 -5.25 13.21
N GLU A 151 5.64 -6.09 12.95
CA GLU A 151 6.86 -6.11 13.75
C GLU A 151 7.66 -4.81 13.66
N LEU A 152 7.79 -4.21 12.47
CA LEU A 152 8.43 -2.90 12.32
C LEU A 152 7.64 -1.76 12.99
N GLY A 153 6.31 -1.89 13.04
CA GLY A 153 5.43 -0.99 13.79
C GLY A 153 5.63 -1.11 15.30
N LEU A 154 5.67 -2.34 15.83
CA LEU A 154 5.97 -2.61 17.24
C LEU A 154 7.37 -2.11 17.64
N GLN A 155 8.35 -2.26 16.74
CA GLN A 155 9.71 -1.72 16.91
C GLN A 155 9.79 -0.20 16.75
N LYS A 156 8.67 0.50 16.48
CA LYS A 156 8.60 1.94 16.21
C LYS A 156 9.56 2.41 15.11
N LYS A 157 9.85 1.55 14.13
CA LYS A 157 10.64 1.91 12.94
C LYS A 157 9.76 2.47 11.83
N LEU A 158 8.52 1.98 11.75
CA LEU A 158 7.54 2.40 10.75
C LEU A 158 6.21 2.76 11.40
N ASP A 159 5.49 3.69 10.77
CA ASP A 159 4.07 3.95 11.02
C ASP A 159 3.26 3.48 9.82
N VAL A 160 2.23 2.67 10.06
CA VAL A 160 1.25 2.26 9.05
C VAL A 160 -0.04 3.04 9.30
N GLN A 161 -0.36 3.99 8.42
CA GLN A 161 -1.56 4.83 8.48
C GLN A 161 -2.49 4.49 7.33
N GLY A 162 -3.51 3.67 7.61
CA GLY A 162 -4.39 3.12 6.57
C GLY A 162 -3.59 2.31 5.55
N ASP A 163 -3.63 2.72 4.29
CA ASP A 163 -2.87 2.08 3.20
C ASP A 163 -1.50 2.72 2.94
N VAL A 164 -1.00 3.60 3.82
CA VAL A 164 0.30 4.25 3.66
C VAL A 164 1.29 3.78 4.73
N VAL A 165 2.50 3.42 4.31
CA VAL A 165 3.62 3.03 5.17
C VAL A 165 4.68 4.13 5.14
N LYS A 166 5.08 4.63 6.31
CA LYS A 166 6.11 5.66 6.43
C LYS A 166 7.10 5.37 7.55
N ARG A 167 8.25 6.03 7.54
CA ARG A 167 9.20 5.98 8.66
C ARG A 167 8.52 6.58 9.88
N ALA A 168 8.67 5.93 11.03
CA ALA A 168 8.10 6.43 12.28
C ALA A 168 8.62 7.84 12.58
N GLY A 169 7.70 8.74 12.95
CA GLY A 169 8.02 10.15 13.22
C GLY A 169 8.43 10.96 11.97
N SER A 170 8.29 10.43 10.75
CA SER A 170 8.49 11.23 9.54
C SER A 170 7.37 12.24 9.39
N GLN A 171 7.76 13.52 9.30
CA GLN A 171 6.88 14.63 8.94
C GLN A 171 7.36 15.22 7.61
N ILE A 172 6.41 15.69 6.81
CA ILE A 172 6.72 16.42 5.58
C ILE A 172 7.33 17.75 6.02
N SER A 173 8.63 17.92 5.78
CA SER A 173 9.31 19.19 5.97
C SER A 173 9.50 19.84 4.61
N LEU A 174 9.01 21.06 4.46
CA LEU A 174 9.19 21.86 3.24
C LEU A 174 10.49 22.66 3.36
N LEU A 175 11.27 22.70 2.28
CA LEU A 175 12.34 23.68 2.18
C LEU A 175 11.76 25.11 2.15
N PRO A 176 12.51 26.15 2.53
CA PRO A 176 12.01 27.53 2.53
C PRO A 176 11.40 27.97 1.19
N ASP A 177 12.05 27.61 0.08
CA ASP A 177 11.55 27.92 -1.27
C ASP A 177 10.28 27.12 -1.63
N GLU A 178 10.15 25.89 -1.12
CA GLU A 178 8.97 25.05 -1.30
C GLU A 178 7.78 25.55 -0.47
N ALA A 179 8.02 26.01 0.75
CA ALA A 179 7.01 26.65 1.58
C ALA A 179 6.48 27.92 0.91
N LYS A 180 7.40 28.78 0.43
CA LYS A 180 7.03 29.99 -0.32
C LYS A 180 6.25 29.68 -1.59
N ALA A 181 6.67 28.66 -2.36
CA ALA A 181 5.96 28.23 -3.55
C ALA A 181 4.57 27.64 -3.22
N LYS A 182 4.45 26.87 -2.13
CA LYS A 182 3.17 26.35 -1.65
C LYS A 182 2.21 27.50 -1.32
N ASP A 183 2.68 28.50 -0.57
CA ASP A 183 1.88 29.67 -0.20
C ASP A 183 1.46 30.48 -1.42
N GLN A 184 2.34 30.64 -2.41
CA GLN A 184 2.01 31.29 -3.69
C GLN A 184 0.93 30.54 -4.46
N ILE A 185 1.03 29.20 -4.55
CA ILE A 185 0.00 28.37 -5.20
C ILE A 185 -1.34 28.50 -4.48
N GLU A 186 -1.35 28.37 -3.15
CA GLU A 186 -2.58 28.50 -2.35
C GLU A 186 -3.21 29.88 -2.52
N THR A 187 -2.40 30.94 -2.45
CA THR A 187 -2.86 32.33 -2.61
C THR A 187 -3.45 32.55 -4.00
N ALA A 188 -2.83 32.03 -5.06
CA ALA A 188 -3.35 32.18 -6.42
C ALA A 188 -4.76 31.59 -6.57
N PHE A 189 -5.02 30.41 -5.99
CA PHE A 189 -6.35 29.82 -5.99
C PHE A 189 -7.32 30.52 -5.03
N ALA A 190 -6.84 31.01 -3.89
CA ALA A 190 -7.67 31.76 -2.93
C ALA A 190 -8.17 33.09 -3.53
N SER A 191 -7.28 33.85 -4.16
CA SER A 191 -7.60 35.16 -4.76
C SER A 191 -8.50 35.05 -6.00
N ALA A 192 -8.48 33.91 -6.71
CA ALA A 192 -9.31 33.70 -7.89
C ALA A 192 -10.80 33.39 -7.58
N GLY A 193 -11.12 33.01 -6.34
CA GLY A 193 -12.48 32.67 -5.95
C GLY A 193 -13.08 31.53 -6.77
N LEU A 194 -14.22 31.80 -7.44
CA LEU A 194 -14.89 30.81 -8.31
C LEU A 194 -14.44 30.87 -9.78
N ALA A 195 -13.65 31.87 -10.17
CA ALA A 195 -13.09 32.02 -11.52
C ALA A 195 -11.66 31.46 -11.54
N VAL A 196 -11.52 30.16 -11.26
CA VAL A 196 -10.23 29.54 -11.01
C VAL A 196 -9.31 29.56 -12.25
N PRO A 197 -8.02 29.88 -12.07
CA PRO A 197 -7.02 29.79 -13.14
C PRO A 197 -6.76 28.32 -13.50
N SER A 198 -6.12 28.07 -14.64
CA SER A 198 -5.67 26.72 -14.94
C SER A 198 -4.52 26.32 -14.01
N VAL A 199 -4.44 25.03 -13.70
CA VAL A 199 -3.35 24.48 -12.90
C VAL A 199 -1.99 24.79 -13.53
N LYS A 200 -1.88 24.69 -14.86
CA LYS A 200 -0.62 24.95 -15.57
C LYS A 200 -0.16 26.40 -15.43
N GLU A 201 -1.08 27.36 -15.50
CA GLU A 201 -0.75 28.78 -15.33
C GLU A 201 -0.23 29.05 -13.92
N VAL A 202 -0.90 28.55 -12.88
CA VAL A 202 -0.47 28.74 -11.49
C VAL A 202 0.90 28.10 -11.24
N LEU A 203 1.10 26.85 -11.69
CA LEU A 203 2.37 26.16 -11.50
C LEU A 203 3.52 26.79 -12.29
N ALA A 204 3.25 27.52 -13.37
CA ALA A 204 4.26 28.26 -14.12
C ALA A 204 4.73 29.55 -13.41
N THR A 205 3.96 30.08 -12.46
CA THR A 205 4.32 31.31 -11.73
C THR A 205 5.30 31.10 -10.56
N VAL A 206 5.50 29.86 -10.12
CA VAL A 206 6.38 29.54 -8.99
C VAL A 206 7.80 29.22 -9.45
N ALA A 207 8.80 29.67 -8.68
CA ALA A 207 10.22 29.49 -8.99
C ALA A 207 10.77 28.09 -8.67
N VAL A 208 9.93 27.06 -8.69
CA VAL A 208 10.25 25.68 -8.32
C VAL A 208 10.04 24.78 -9.54
N GLU A 209 10.88 23.73 -9.68
CA GLU A 209 10.78 22.76 -10.77
C GLU A 209 9.36 22.19 -10.91
N ALA A 210 8.85 22.05 -12.13
CA ALA A 210 7.49 21.61 -12.43
C ALA A 210 7.05 20.37 -11.63
N ARG A 211 7.90 19.33 -11.54
CA ARG A 211 7.61 18.11 -10.77
C ARG A 211 7.44 18.37 -9.27
N ARG A 212 8.21 19.30 -8.71
CA ARG A 212 8.09 19.69 -7.30
C ARG A 212 6.83 20.54 -7.09
N SER A 213 6.55 21.49 -7.98
CA SER A 213 5.34 22.32 -7.94
C SER A 213 4.06 21.47 -8.02
N GLU A 214 4.04 20.42 -8.84
CA GLU A 214 2.96 19.42 -8.86
C GLU A 214 2.81 18.69 -7.52
N LYS A 215 3.91 18.28 -6.88
CA LYS A 215 3.87 17.63 -5.56
C LYS A 215 3.34 18.59 -4.48
N LEU A 216 3.66 19.89 -4.53
CA LEU A 216 3.11 20.91 -3.62
C LEU A 216 1.60 21.09 -3.82
N LEU A 217 1.12 21.09 -5.05
CA LEU A 217 -0.32 21.09 -5.34
C LEU A 217 -1.02 19.85 -4.76
N GLN A 218 -0.43 18.67 -4.90
CA GLN A 218 -0.97 17.44 -4.32
C GLN A 218 -0.96 17.48 -2.79
N LEU A 219 0.04 18.12 -2.18
CA LEU A 219 0.08 18.38 -0.74
C LEU A 219 -1.12 19.25 -0.30
N LEU A 220 -1.37 20.38 -0.99
CA LEU A 220 -2.50 21.28 -0.70
C LEU A 220 -3.87 20.60 -0.87
N LEU A 221 -4.02 19.74 -1.88
CA LEU A 221 -5.22 18.93 -2.07
C LEU A 221 -5.43 17.93 -0.93
N ARG A 222 -4.34 17.29 -0.46
CA ARG A 222 -4.41 16.35 0.66
C ARG A 222 -4.73 17.05 1.98
N GLU A 223 -4.16 18.22 2.21
CA GLU A 223 -4.44 19.07 3.37
C GLU A 223 -5.84 19.70 3.33
N LYS A 224 -6.61 19.49 2.23
CA LYS A 224 -7.94 20.08 2.00
C LYS A 224 -7.93 21.62 2.03
N ALA A 225 -6.78 22.25 1.77
CA ALA A 225 -6.71 23.68 1.45
C ALA A 225 -7.33 23.92 0.08
N LEU A 226 -7.07 23.00 -0.86
CA LEU A 226 -7.64 22.99 -2.20
C LEU A 226 -8.53 21.75 -2.40
N HIS A 227 -9.53 21.90 -3.27
CA HIS A 227 -10.47 20.84 -3.64
C HIS A 227 -10.53 20.69 -5.16
N ARG A 228 -10.33 19.46 -5.64
CA ARG A 228 -10.46 19.13 -7.05
C ARG A 228 -11.92 18.84 -7.39
N VAL A 229 -12.55 19.71 -8.19
CA VAL A 229 -13.93 19.58 -8.66
C VAL A 229 -13.98 18.75 -9.95
N THR A 230 -13.07 19.03 -10.88
CA THR A 230 -12.78 18.24 -12.08
C THR A 230 -11.27 18.13 -12.28
N PRO A 231 -10.75 17.31 -13.22
CA PRO A 231 -9.30 17.25 -13.49
C PRO A 231 -8.66 18.63 -13.73
N ASP A 232 -9.41 19.55 -14.34
CA ASP A 232 -8.92 20.88 -14.71
C ASP A 232 -9.33 22.00 -13.75
N LEU A 233 -10.30 21.77 -12.86
CA LEU A 233 -10.83 22.80 -11.96
C LEU A 233 -10.53 22.46 -10.50
N ILE A 234 -9.66 23.27 -9.90
CA ILE A 234 -9.28 23.21 -8.50
C ILE A 234 -9.70 24.51 -7.83
N PHE A 235 -10.42 24.41 -6.71
CA PHE A 235 -10.95 25.55 -5.97
C PHE A 235 -10.33 25.58 -4.57
N HIS A 236 -10.12 26.79 -4.05
CA HIS A 236 -9.75 26.96 -2.66
C HIS A 236 -10.94 26.66 -1.74
N ARG A 237 -10.68 26.07 -0.56
CA ARG A 237 -11.72 25.70 0.42
C ARG A 237 -12.62 26.88 0.80
N ASN A 238 -12.06 28.09 0.90
CA ASN A 238 -12.82 29.28 1.27
C ASN A 238 -13.84 29.65 0.18
N ALA A 239 -13.45 29.57 -1.10
CA ALA A 239 -14.36 29.88 -2.21
C ALA A 239 -15.57 28.92 -2.24
N LEU A 240 -15.34 27.64 -1.95
CA LEU A 240 -16.43 26.66 -1.83
C LEU A 240 -17.29 26.89 -0.60
N ALA A 241 -16.70 27.30 0.52
CA ALA A 241 -17.44 27.65 1.74
C ALA A 241 -18.33 28.88 1.51
N GLU A 242 -17.81 29.92 0.89
CA GLU A 242 -18.57 31.12 0.51
C GLU A 242 -19.71 30.80 -0.45
N LEU A 243 -19.48 29.90 -1.41
CA LEU A 243 -20.53 29.43 -2.31
C LEU A 243 -21.67 28.74 -1.54
N ARG A 244 -21.35 27.87 -0.57
CA ARG A 244 -22.36 27.24 0.28
C ARG A 244 -23.18 28.29 1.05
N THR A 245 -22.52 29.33 1.57
CA THR A 245 -23.20 30.46 2.23
C THR A 245 -24.12 31.21 1.27
N LYS A 246 -23.67 31.50 0.04
CA LYS A 246 -24.50 32.14 -1.00
C LYS A 246 -25.72 31.29 -1.36
N LEU A 247 -25.57 29.97 -1.47
CA LEU A 247 -26.67 29.05 -1.74
C LEU A 247 -27.67 28.99 -0.59
N ALA A 248 -27.20 28.99 0.67
CA ALA A 248 -28.07 29.04 1.83
C ALA A 248 -28.86 30.36 1.90
N ALA A 249 -28.23 31.48 1.55
CA ALA A 249 -28.91 32.78 1.46
C ALA A 249 -29.95 32.79 0.33
N TYR A 250 -29.60 32.26 -0.85
CA TYR A 250 -30.52 32.10 -1.96
C TYR A 250 -31.72 31.22 -1.59
N LYS A 251 -31.49 30.09 -0.92
CA LYS A 251 -32.56 29.18 -0.44
C LYS A 251 -33.58 29.90 0.43
N LYS A 252 -33.11 30.78 1.32
CA LYS A 252 -33.98 31.58 2.22
C LYS A 252 -34.79 32.64 1.47
N ALA A 253 -34.22 33.27 0.44
CA ALA A 253 -34.85 34.37 -0.28
C ALA A 253 -35.75 33.93 -1.44
N ASN A 254 -35.37 32.87 -2.15
CA ASN A 254 -35.95 32.48 -3.45
C ASN A 254 -36.56 31.08 -3.44
N GLY A 255 -36.42 30.32 -2.34
CA GLY A 255 -36.86 28.94 -2.22
C GLY A 255 -35.78 27.92 -2.55
N GLU A 256 -36.11 26.64 -2.38
CA GLU A 256 -35.11 25.55 -2.40
C GLU A 256 -34.66 25.13 -3.79
N ARG A 257 -35.29 25.63 -4.86
CA ARG A 257 -34.96 25.25 -6.24
C ARG A 257 -34.10 26.30 -6.91
N ILE A 258 -33.06 25.84 -7.60
CA ILE A 258 -32.17 26.69 -8.36
C ILE A 258 -31.92 26.11 -9.75
N SER A 259 -32.17 26.92 -10.78
CA SER A 259 -31.87 26.59 -12.17
C SER A 259 -30.41 26.94 -12.52
N VAL A 260 -29.88 26.36 -13.59
CA VAL A 260 -28.50 26.67 -14.04
C VAL A 260 -28.32 28.17 -14.36
N PRO A 261 -29.26 28.86 -15.03
CA PRO A 261 -29.18 30.31 -15.21
C PRO A 261 -29.12 31.07 -13.89
N ALA A 262 -30.02 30.78 -12.94
CA ALA A 262 -30.04 31.46 -11.65
C ALA A 262 -28.75 31.23 -10.85
N PHE A 263 -28.16 30.03 -10.95
CA PHE A 263 -26.86 29.74 -10.35
C PHE A 263 -25.72 30.57 -10.97
N LYS A 264 -25.73 30.77 -12.30
CA LYS A 264 -24.76 31.66 -12.96
C LYS A 264 -24.91 33.10 -12.47
N ASP A 265 -26.14 33.58 -12.35
CA ASP A 265 -26.40 34.95 -11.90
C ASP A 265 -25.96 35.13 -10.43
N LEU A 266 -26.18 34.13 -9.58
CA LEU A 266 -25.74 34.12 -8.18
C LEU A 266 -24.21 34.14 -8.02
N THR A 267 -23.50 33.43 -8.91
CA THR A 267 -22.05 33.18 -8.76
C THR A 267 -21.17 34.05 -9.65
N GLY A 268 -21.74 34.67 -10.69
CA GLY A 268 -21.02 35.48 -11.68
C GLY A 268 -20.11 34.68 -12.62
N ILE A 269 -20.16 33.34 -12.59
CA ILE A 269 -19.27 32.49 -13.39
C ILE A 269 -19.90 32.06 -14.72
N THR A 270 -19.06 31.73 -15.70
CA THR A 270 -19.53 31.25 -17.00
C THR A 270 -20.05 29.82 -16.94
N ARG A 271 -20.80 29.39 -17.96
CA ARG A 271 -21.37 28.03 -18.05
C ARG A 271 -20.30 26.93 -17.94
N LYS A 272 -19.08 27.21 -18.42
CA LYS A 272 -17.91 26.31 -18.35
C LYS A 272 -17.60 25.91 -16.90
N TYR A 273 -17.80 26.81 -15.93
CA TYR A 273 -17.51 26.57 -14.52
C TYR A 273 -18.77 26.16 -13.72
N ALA A 274 -19.94 26.69 -14.10
CA ALA A 274 -21.18 26.47 -13.37
C ALA A 274 -21.63 25.00 -13.31
N ILE A 275 -21.64 24.30 -14.46
CA ILE A 275 -22.13 22.91 -14.51
C ILE A 275 -21.24 21.97 -13.69
N PRO A 276 -19.90 21.96 -13.86
CA PRO A 276 -19.03 21.10 -13.05
C PRO A 276 -19.13 21.36 -11.55
N LEU A 277 -19.31 22.62 -11.16
CA LEU A 277 -19.44 23.00 -9.77
C LEU A 277 -20.77 22.53 -9.17
N LEU A 278 -21.86 22.64 -9.92
CA LEU A 278 -23.15 22.06 -9.53
C LEU A 278 -23.10 20.53 -9.41
N GLU A 279 -22.43 19.84 -10.33
CA GLU A 279 -22.21 18.38 -10.25
C GLU A 279 -21.34 17.98 -9.04
N TYR A 280 -20.37 18.81 -8.68
CA TYR A 280 -19.62 18.64 -7.44
C TYR A 280 -20.50 18.83 -6.20
N LEU A 281 -21.33 19.87 -6.16
CA LEU A 281 -22.27 20.09 -5.07
C LEU A 281 -23.29 18.96 -4.94
N ASP A 282 -23.69 18.34 -6.06
CA ASP A 282 -24.54 17.15 -6.07
C ASP A 282 -23.83 15.95 -5.40
N ARG A 283 -22.56 15.70 -5.76
CA ARG A 283 -21.74 14.63 -5.14
C ARG A 283 -21.50 14.87 -3.64
N GLU A 284 -21.31 16.13 -3.25
CA GLU A 284 -21.13 16.56 -1.87
C GLU A 284 -22.45 16.65 -1.08
N ARG A 285 -23.59 16.29 -1.70
CA ARG A 285 -24.94 16.34 -1.10
C ARG A 285 -25.32 17.73 -0.57
N VAL A 286 -24.86 18.77 -1.25
CA VAL A 286 -25.30 20.16 -1.02
C VAL A 286 -26.50 20.49 -1.91
N THR A 287 -26.51 19.94 -3.12
CA THR A 287 -27.63 20.03 -4.04
C THR A 287 -28.04 18.64 -4.52
N ARG A 288 -29.21 18.57 -5.17
CA ARG A 288 -29.67 17.36 -5.84
C ARG A 288 -30.40 17.73 -7.11
N ARG A 289 -29.95 17.19 -8.24
CA ARG A 289 -30.59 17.40 -9.53
C ARG A 289 -32.00 16.79 -9.57
N GLN A 290 -32.97 17.59 -10.00
CA GLN A 290 -34.37 17.17 -10.21
C GLN A 290 -34.87 17.83 -11.51
N GLY A 291 -34.86 17.05 -12.60
CA GLY A 291 -35.15 17.58 -13.94
C GLY A 291 -34.10 18.59 -14.40
N ASP A 292 -34.57 19.78 -14.78
CA ASP A 292 -33.75 20.90 -15.26
C ASP A 292 -33.25 21.82 -14.13
N GLU A 293 -33.69 21.57 -12.90
CA GLU A 293 -33.31 22.34 -11.71
C GLU A 293 -32.57 21.48 -10.69
N ARG A 294 -32.07 22.13 -9.65
CA ARG A 294 -31.49 21.48 -8.47
C ARG A 294 -32.22 21.93 -7.22
N VAL A 295 -32.45 20.98 -6.32
CA VAL A 295 -32.91 21.25 -4.97
C VAL A 295 -31.69 21.46 -4.07
N ILE A 296 -31.65 22.59 -3.38
CA ILE A 296 -30.65 22.92 -2.35
C ILE A 296 -31.05 22.19 -1.07
N LEU A 297 -30.18 21.31 -0.57
CA LEU A 297 -30.45 20.45 0.58
C LEU A 297 -30.23 21.21 1.90
#